data_AF-A0A3P6SQB7-F1
#
_entry.id   AF-A0A3P6SQB7-F1
#
_cell.length_a   1.000
_cell.length_b   1.000
_cell.length_c   1.000
_cell.angle_alpha   90.00
_cell.angle_beta   90.00
_cell.angle_gamma   90.00
#
_symmetry.space_group_name_H-M   'P 1'
#
loop_
_entity.id
_entity.type
_entity.pdbx_description
1 polymer ?
#
loop_
_entity_poly.entity_id
_entity_poly.type
_entity_poly.pdbx_seq_one_letter_code
_entity_poly.pdbx_strand_id
1 'polypeptide(L)'
;MSVDLGTVASFIIRTNAAHLVGRSLPQRITDDIVCRLNNDPVIRSVHDVKATALGVEQSRFKAELDFDGRAITRAYLHHNVQMSTLLKEVKDIKDEGELANFMETHGEKIIDRLGDEIDRIETEITGKHPDIQHVDLEAL
;
A
#
# COMPACT_ATOMS: atom_id res chain seq x y z
N MET A 1 -17.73 -20.86 49.62
CA MET A 1 -18.36 -20.42 48.36
C MET A 1 -17.52 -19.27 47.81
N SER A 2 -16.33 -19.56 47.27
CA SER A 2 -15.35 -18.50 46.92
C SER A 2 -14.40 -18.88 45.76
N VAL A 3 -14.61 -20.04 45.12
CA VAL A 3 -13.67 -20.58 44.10
C VAL A 3 -14.13 -20.24 42.67
N ASP A 4 -15.32 -19.68 42.52
CA ASP A 4 -15.95 -19.54 41.19
C ASP A 4 -15.49 -18.28 40.44
N LEU A 5 -15.18 -17.17 41.12
CA LEU A 5 -14.78 -15.94 40.44
C LEU A 5 -13.35 -15.96 39.89
N GLY A 6 -12.40 -16.59 40.61
CA GLY A 6 -11.00 -16.66 40.18
C GLY A 6 -10.80 -17.50 38.91
N THR A 7 -11.58 -18.58 38.78
CA THR A 7 -11.51 -19.48 37.63
C THR A 7 -12.13 -18.86 36.38
N VAL A 8 -13.27 -18.18 36.53
CA VAL A 8 -13.93 -17.47 35.42
C VAL A 8 -13.10 -16.26 34.98
N ALA A 9 -12.50 -15.52 35.92
CA ALA A 9 -11.57 -14.43 35.59
C ALA A 9 -10.32 -14.94 34.84
N SER A 10 -9.72 -16.04 35.29
CA SER A 10 -8.57 -16.67 34.62
C SER A 10 -8.92 -17.17 33.22
N PHE A 11 -10.14 -17.66 33.01
CA PHE A 11 -10.65 -18.09 31.71
C PHE A 11 -10.84 -16.90 30.75
N ILE A 12 -11.42 -15.80 31.22
CA ILE A 12 -11.60 -14.57 30.44
C ILE A 12 -10.24 -13.94 30.10
N ILE A 13 -9.30 -13.89 31.04
CA ILE A 13 -7.94 -13.36 30.81
C ILE A 13 -7.21 -14.22 29.79
N ARG A 14 -7.25 -15.56 29.89
CA ARG A 14 -6.62 -16.43 28.89
C ARG A 14 -7.28 -16.32 27.52
N THR A 15 -8.61 -16.19 27.46
CA THR A 15 -9.36 -16.05 26.20
C THR A 15 -9.08 -14.70 25.55
N ASN A 16 -9.08 -13.61 26.32
CA ASN A 16 -8.71 -12.28 25.84
C ASN A 16 -7.21 -12.20 25.46
N ALA A 17 -6.31 -12.84 26.21
CA ALA A 17 -4.90 -12.92 25.87
C ALA A 17 -4.68 -13.71 24.57
N ALA A 18 -5.43 -14.80 24.35
CA ALA A 18 -5.39 -15.55 23.10
C ALA A 18 -6.01 -14.78 21.91
N HIS A 19 -6.95 -13.86 22.17
CA HIS A 19 -7.49 -12.93 21.17
C HIS A 19 -6.55 -11.74 20.88
N LEU A 20 -5.72 -11.34 21.85
CA LEU A 20 -4.70 -10.30 21.71
C LEU A 20 -3.45 -10.81 20.97
N VAL A 21 -3.16 -12.10 21.05
CA VAL A 21 -2.26 -12.78 20.11
C VAL A 21 -3.04 -12.98 18.82
N GLY A 22 -3.21 -11.88 18.07
CA GLY A 22 -3.86 -11.87 16.78
C GLY A 22 -3.33 -13.04 15.97
N ARG A 23 -4.23 -13.94 15.57
CA ARG A 23 -3.83 -15.05 14.70
C ARG A 23 -3.25 -14.41 13.45
N SER A 24 -2.02 -14.75 13.08
CA SER A 24 -1.47 -14.26 11.82
C SER A 24 -2.35 -14.79 10.69
N LEU A 25 -2.60 -13.97 9.67
CA LEU A 25 -3.15 -14.48 8.40
C LEU A 25 -2.32 -15.70 7.95
N PRO A 26 -2.92 -16.70 7.29
CA PRO A 26 -2.17 -17.85 6.78
C PRO A 26 -0.96 -17.35 5.97
N GLN A 27 0.26 -17.78 6.36
CA GLN A 27 1.50 -17.34 5.71
C GLN A 27 1.46 -17.46 4.18
N ARG A 28 0.79 -18.50 3.67
CA ARG A 28 0.58 -18.70 2.24
C ARG A 28 -0.10 -17.53 1.53
N ILE A 29 -1.05 -16.85 2.18
CA ILE A 29 -1.75 -15.69 1.61
C ILE A 29 -0.81 -14.49 1.61
N THR A 30 -0.14 -14.25 2.73
CA THR A 30 0.87 -13.19 2.86
C THR A 30 1.98 -13.34 1.82
N ASP A 31 2.50 -14.55 1.64
CA ASP A 31 3.57 -14.84 0.68
C ASP A 31 3.10 -14.65 -0.79
N ASP A 32 1.85 -15.00 -1.12
CA ASP A 32 1.27 -14.75 -2.45
C ASP A 32 1.19 -13.23 -2.73
N ILE A 33 0.74 -12.45 -1.75
CA ILE A 33 0.64 -11.00 -1.88
C ILE A 33 2.04 -10.38 -2.03
N VAL A 34 2.98 -10.76 -1.17
CA VAL A 34 4.37 -10.26 -1.24
C VAL A 34 5.04 -10.65 -2.55
N CYS A 35 4.83 -11.86 -3.05
CA CYS A 35 5.35 -12.28 -4.35
C CYS A 35 4.78 -11.42 -5.49
N ARG A 36 3.49 -11.09 -5.44
CA ARG A 36 2.87 -10.19 -6.44
C ARG A 36 3.41 -8.78 -6.37
N LEU A 37 3.51 -8.22 -5.17
CA LEU A 37 4.06 -6.88 -4.95
C LEU A 37 5.49 -6.81 -5.49
N ASN A 38 6.33 -7.80 -5.21
CA ASN A 38 7.71 -7.83 -5.76
C ASN A 38 7.77 -8.04 -7.28
N ASN A 39 6.71 -8.53 -7.92
CA ASN A 39 6.64 -8.67 -9.38
C ASN A 39 6.06 -7.42 -10.06
N ASP A 40 5.57 -6.44 -9.31
CA ASP A 40 5.01 -5.21 -9.88
C ASP A 40 6.15 -4.29 -10.35
N PRO A 41 6.12 -3.79 -11.61
CA PRO A 41 7.20 -2.98 -12.17
C PRO A 41 7.39 -1.62 -11.51
N VAL A 42 6.42 -1.15 -10.71
CA VAL A 42 6.46 0.14 -10.03
C VAL A 42 7.10 0.02 -8.63
N ILE A 43 7.13 -1.19 -8.07
CA ILE A 43 7.63 -1.45 -6.71
C ILE A 43 9.10 -1.86 -6.77
N ARG A 44 9.94 -1.19 -5.98
CA ARG A 44 11.36 -1.53 -5.82
C ARG A 44 11.57 -2.59 -4.75
N SER A 45 10.92 -2.42 -3.60
CA SER A 45 10.98 -3.39 -2.50
C SER A 45 9.79 -3.25 -1.57
N VAL A 46 9.51 -4.33 -0.84
CA VAL A 46 8.42 -4.42 0.15
C VAL A 46 9.03 -4.60 1.53
N HIS A 47 8.59 -3.79 2.49
CA HIS A 47 9.06 -3.74 3.87
C HIS A 47 7.90 -3.83 4.88
N ASP A 48 8.23 -4.12 6.14
CA ASP A 48 7.31 -4.19 7.30
C ASP A 48 5.95 -4.87 7.06
N VAL A 49 5.95 -6.02 6.39
CA VAL A 49 4.70 -6.75 6.08
C VAL A 49 4.10 -7.33 7.36
N LYS A 50 2.88 -6.87 7.70
CA LYS A 50 2.11 -7.30 8.87
C LYS A 50 0.73 -7.77 8.44
N ALA A 51 0.44 -9.03 8.71
CA ALA A 51 -0.81 -9.67 8.35
C ALA A 51 -1.50 -10.22 9.61
N THR A 52 -2.53 -9.52 10.10
CA THR A 52 -3.21 -9.81 11.36
C THR A 52 -4.65 -10.23 11.11
N ALA A 53 -5.03 -11.44 11.53
CA ALA A 53 -6.42 -11.89 11.56
C ALA A 53 -7.05 -11.56 12.91
N LEU A 54 -7.92 -10.56 12.92
CA LEU A 54 -8.77 -10.16 14.04
C LEU A 54 -10.07 -11.00 14.02
N GLY A 55 -9.96 -12.31 14.18
CA GLY A 55 -11.11 -13.23 14.25
C GLY A 55 -11.47 -13.93 12.93
N VAL A 56 -12.72 -14.35 12.79
CA VAL A 56 -13.18 -15.23 11.69
C VAL A 56 -13.35 -14.48 10.35
N GLU A 57 -13.56 -13.16 10.37
CA GLU A 57 -13.86 -12.38 9.15
C GLU A 57 -13.17 -11.01 9.06
N GLN A 58 -12.28 -10.65 9.99
CA GLN A 58 -11.58 -9.36 9.97
C GLN A 58 -10.08 -9.56 9.82
N SER A 59 -9.61 -9.74 8.59
CA SER A 59 -8.17 -9.78 8.31
C SER A 59 -7.68 -8.41 7.86
N ARG A 60 -6.54 -7.97 8.40
CA ARG A 60 -5.85 -6.73 8.04
C ARG A 60 -4.46 -7.04 7.48
N PHE A 61 -4.13 -6.41 6.37
CA PHE A 61 -2.82 -6.46 5.75
C PHE A 61 -2.23 -5.05 5.72
N LYS A 62 -1.02 -4.90 6.26
CA LYS A 62 -0.25 -3.66 6.21
C LYS A 62 1.12 -3.96 5.61
N ALA A 63 1.60 -3.10 4.72
CA ALA A 63 2.95 -3.20 4.16
C ALA A 63 3.49 -1.81 3.82
N GLU A 64 4.79 -1.64 3.99
CA GLU A 64 5.54 -0.49 3.50
C GLU A 64 6.10 -0.82 2.12
N LEU A 65 5.98 0.09 1.16
CA LEU A 65 6.43 -0.09 -0.22
C LEU A 65 7.44 1.00 -0.56
N ASP A 66 8.61 0.58 -1.05
CA ASP A 66 9.53 1.49 -1.75
C ASP A 66 9.16 1.48 -3.23
N PHE A 67 8.85 2.65 -3.77
CA PHE A 67 8.44 2.82 -5.16
C PHE A 67 9.61 3.30 -6.03
N ASP A 68 9.70 2.78 -7.25
CA ASP A 68 10.62 3.33 -8.24
C ASP A 68 10.04 4.60 -8.87
N GLY A 69 10.43 5.76 -8.34
CA GLY A 69 10.06 7.07 -8.91
C GLY A 69 10.32 7.17 -10.41
N ARG A 70 11.36 6.52 -10.95
CA ARG A 70 11.60 6.49 -12.40
C ARG A 70 10.57 5.68 -13.16
N ALA A 71 10.09 4.57 -12.59
CA ALA A 71 9.03 3.77 -13.18
C ALA A 71 7.71 4.55 -13.20
N ILE A 72 7.39 5.28 -12.13
CA ILE A 72 6.20 6.14 -12.02
C ILE A 72 6.27 7.27 -13.04
N THR A 73 7.38 8.00 -13.11
CA THR A 73 7.55 9.08 -14.10
C THR A 73 7.44 8.54 -15.52
N ARG A 74 7.98 7.36 -15.80
CA ARG A 74 7.84 6.70 -17.10
C ARG A 74 6.39 6.32 -17.41
N ALA A 75 5.66 5.78 -16.42
CA ALA A 75 4.23 5.48 -16.58
C ALA A 75 3.42 6.76 -16.85
N TYR A 76 3.71 7.84 -16.12
CA TYR A 76 3.13 9.16 -16.33
C TYR A 76 3.39 9.71 -17.76
N LEU A 77 4.64 9.61 -18.23
CA LEU A 77 5.03 10.03 -19.58
C LEU A 77 4.39 9.19 -20.68
N HIS A 78 4.09 7.91 -20.42
CA HIS A 78 3.44 7.04 -21.40
C HIS A 78 1.92 7.25 -21.51
N HIS A 79 1.24 7.54 -20.39
CA HIS A 79 -0.22 7.61 -20.35
C HIS A 79 -0.79 9.02 -20.54
N ASN A 80 -0.18 10.04 -19.94
CA ASN A 80 -0.79 11.37 -19.84
C ASN A 80 -0.14 12.43 -20.72
N VAL A 81 1.06 12.17 -21.27
CA VAL A 81 1.79 13.24 -21.96
C VAL A 81 2.38 12.82 -23.29
N GLN A 82 1.89 13.43 -24.36
CA GLN A 82 2.56 13.38 -25.65
C GLN A 82 3.88 14.14 -25.52
N MET A 83 5.00 13.42 -25.67
CA MET A 83 6.35 13.99 -25.58
C MET A 83 6.52 15.22 -26.48
N SER A 84 5.82 15.26 -27.61
CA SER A 84 5.78 16.40 -28.54
C SER A 84 5.16 17.67 -27.95
N THR A 85 4.16 17.54 -27.07
CA THR A 85 3.50 18.67 -26.41
C THR A 85 4.36 19.17 -25.25
N LEU A 86 4.88 18.24 -24.44
CA LEU A 86 5.85 18.54 -23.38
C LEU A 86 7.07 19.31 -23.91
N LEU A 87 7.62 18.85 -25.03
CA LEU A 87 8.79 19.46 -25.66
C LEU A 87 8.48 20.85 -26.24
N LYS A 88 7.22 21.13 -26.60
CA LYS A 88 6.78 22.48 -26.99
C LYS A 88 6.63 23.39 -25.78
N GLU A 89 6.03 22.90 -24.70
CA GLU A 89 5.91 23.65 -23.44
C GLU A 89 7.29 24.03 -22.90
N VAL A 90 8.21 23.07 -22.82
CA VAL A 90 9.59 23.32 -22.37
C VAL A 90 10.33 24.32 -23.27
N LYS A 91 10.03 24.35 -24.57
CA LYS A 91 10.62 25.32 -25.51
C LYS A 91 10.03 26.72 -25.41
N ASP A 92 8.81 26.86 -24.88
CA ASP A 92 8.15 28.17 -24.73
C ASP A 92 8.43 28.82 -23.36
N ILE A 93 8.98 28.05 -22.40
CA ILE A 93 9.50 28.56 -21.13
C ILE A 93 10.60 29.58 -21.40
N LYS A 94 10.39 30.82 -20.94
CA LYS A 94 11.34 31.93 -21.15
C LYS A 94 11.98 32.42 -19.86
N ASP A 95 11.35 32.15 -18.73
CA ASP A 95 11.77 32.64 -17.42
C ASP A 95 11.96 31.52 -16.40
N GLU A 96 12.82 31.76 -15.40
CA GLU A 96 13.05 30.82 -14.30
C GLU A 96 11.77 30.53 -13.49
N GLY A 97 10.86 31.51 -13.36
CA GLY A 97 9.58 31.33 -12.69
C GLY A 97 8.61 30.40 -13.44
N GLU A 98 8.60 30.47 -14.77
CA GLU A 98 7.80 29.55 -15.60
C GLU A 98 8.34 28.12 -15.51
N LEU A 99 9.67 27.96 -15.46
CA LEU A 99 10.30 26.66 -15.26
C LEU A 99 9.95 26.07 -13.89
N ALA A 100 9.98 26.88 -12.83
CA ALA A 100 9.60 26.45 -11.48
C ALA A 100 8.14 25.97 -11.45
N ASN A 101 7.20 26.76 -11.97
CA ASN A 101 5.79 26.40 -12.04
C ASN A 101 5.55 25.12 -12.85
N PHE A 102 6.27 24.95 -13.96
CA PHE A 102 6.21 23.74 -14.76
C PHE A 102 6.69 22.51 -13.97
N MET A 103 7.82 22.62 -13.28
CA MET A 103 8.33 21.53 -12.44
C MET A 103 7.38 21.19 -11.29
N GLU A 104 6.79 22.19 -10.63
CA GLU A 104 5.79 21.99 -9.57
C GLU A 104 4.55 21.27 -10.10
N THR A 105 4.00 21.73 -11.22
CA THR A 105 2.82 21.12 -11.86
C THR A 105 3.07 19.66 -12.26
N HIS A 106 4.25 19.35 -12.77
CA HIS A 106 4.61 17.98 -13.14
C HIS A 106 4.94 17.13 -11.91
N GLY A 107 5.53 17.71 -10.87
CA GLY A 107 5.77 17.05 -9.59
C GLY A 107 4.48 16.59 -8.94
N GLU A 108 3.48 17.47 -8.85
CA GLU A 108 2.14 17.15 -8.34
C GLU A 108 1.53 15.97 -9.09
N LYS A 109 1.52 16.02 -10.43
CA LYS A 109 0.96 14.93 -11.26
C LYS A 109 1.69 13.59 -11.10
N ILE A 110 3.00 13.61 -10.80
CA ILE A 110 3.76 12.38 -10.52
C ILE A 110 3.32 11.79 -9.16
N ILE A 111 3.09 12.63 -8.15
CA ILE A 111 2.59 12.20 -6.84
C ILE A 111 1.15 11.69 -6.94
N ASP A 112 0.28 12.37 -7.68
CA ASP A 112 -1.08 11.89 -7.96
C ASP A 112 -1.04 10.52 -8.62
N ARG A 113 -0.14 10.34 -9.59
CA ARG A 113 0.03 9.05 -10.27
C ARG A 113 0.56 7.96 -9.34
N LEU A 114 1.43 8.29 -8.39
CA LEU A 114 1.86 7.36 -7.35
C LEU A 114 0.64 6.88 -6.52
N GLY A 115 -0.24 7.81 -6.14
CA GLY A 115 -1.50 7.48 -5.46
C GLY A 115 -2.37 6.52 -6.25
N ASP A 116 -2.58 6.80 -7.55
CA ASP A 116 -3.34 5.91 -8.45
C ASP A 116 -2.76 4.48 -8.51
N GLU A 117 -1.43 4.34 -8.48
CA GLU A 117 -0.78 3.03 -8.48
C GLU A 117 -0.98 2.28 -7.16
N ILE A 118 -0.98 3.00 -6.02
CA ILE A 118 -1.31 2.43 -4.71
C ILE A 118 -2.75 1.89 -4.74
N ASP A 119 -3.73 2.72 -5.14
CA ASP A 119 -5.14 2.34 -5.23
C ASP A 119 -5.36 1.13 -6.16
N ARG A 120 -4.62 1.08 -7.28
CA ARG A 120 -4.64 -0.07 -8.20
C ARG A 120 -4.18 -1.36 -7.50
N ILE A 121 -3.07 -1.28 -6.76
CA ILE A 121 -2.50 -2.44 -6.04
C ILE A 121 -3.45 -2.89 -4.93
N GLU A 122 -4.01 -1.96 -4.15
CA GLU A 122 -5.00 -2.27 -3.10
C GLU A 122 -6.22 -2.99 -3.69
N THR A 123 -6.75 -2.48 -4.81
CA THR A 123 -7.89 -3.09 -5.50
C THR A 123 -7.55 -4.48 -6.01
N GLU A 124 -6.35 -4.70 -6.53
CA GLU A 124 -5.91 -6.02 -6.99
C GLU A 124 -5.81 -7.04 -5.85
N ILE A 125 -5.27 -6.62 -4.70
CA ILE A 125 -5.16 -7.47 -3.50
C ILE A 125 -6.55 -7.84 -2.99
N THR A 126 -7.42 -6.83 -2.81
CA THR A 126 -8.78 -7.01 -2.27
C THR A 126 -9.65 -7.85 -3.20
N GLY A 127 -9.47 -7.71 -4.52
CA GLY A 127 -10.18 -8.52 -5.52
C GLY A 127 -9.76 -9.99 -5.55
N LYS A 128 -8.50 -10.30 -5.25
CA LYS A 128 -7.98 -11.69 -5.20
C LYS A 128 -8.23 -12.37 -3.87
N HIS A 129 -8.15 -11.62 -2.78
CA HIS A 129 -8.25 -12.11 -1.41
C HIS A 129 -9.40 -11.38 -0.70
N PRO A 130 -10.67 -11.77 -0.94
CA PRO A 130 -11.82 -11.14 -0.31
C PRO A 130 -11.85 -11.31 1.21
N ASP A 131 -11.06 -12.25 1.74
CA ASP A 131 -10.86 -12.47 3.18
C ASP A 131 -10.07 -11.34 3.86
N ILE A 132 -9.42 -10.47 3.08
CA ILE A 132 -8.69 -9.28 3.55
C ILE A 132 -9.61 -8.08 3.40
N GLN A 133 -10.10 -7.60 4.54
CA GLN A 133 -11.10 -6.53 4.57
C GLN A 133 -10.44 -5.15 4.63
N HIS A 134 -9.21 -5.06 5.11
CA HIS A 134 -8.44 -3.82 5.14
C HIS A 134 -7.02 -4.08 4.63
N VAL A 135 -6.65 -3.35 3.60
CA VAL A 135 -5.29 -3.25 3.06
C VAL A 135 -4.81 -1.83 3.36
N ASP A 136 -3.62 -1.72 3.93
CA ASP A 136 -2.97 -0.45 4.27
C ASP A 136 -1.58 -0.47 3.64
N LEU A 137 -1.42 0.21 2.50
CA LEU A 137 -0.15 0.32 1.80
C LEU A 137 0.44 1.71 2.03
N GLU A 138 1.60 1.77 2.66
CA GLU A 138 2.30 3.03 2.95
C GLU A 138 3.53 3.14 2.05
N ALA A 139 3.76 4.33 1.46
CA ALA A 139 5.01 4.64 0.78
C ALA A 139 6.10 4.96 1.80
N LEU A 140 7.30 4.40 1.61
CA LEU A 140 8.46 4.57 2.49
C LEU A 140 9.20 5.90 2.29
#